data_AF-A0A087B4S5-F1
#
_entry.id   AF-A0A087B4S5-F1
#
_cell.length_a   1.000
_cell.length_b   1.000
_cell.length_c   1.000
_cell.angle_alpha   90.00
_cell.angle_beta   90.00
_cell.angle_gamma   90.00
#
_symmetry.space_group_name_H-M   'P 1'
#
loop_
_entity.id
_entity.type
_entity.pdbx_description
1 polymer ?
#
loop_
_entity_poly.entity_id
_entity_poly.type
_entity_poly.pdbx_seq_one_letter_code
_entity_poly.pdbx_strand_id
1 'polypeptide(L)'
;MEVLTLGPDATLAQVQQLVTEQRHAMGLDAMPVAMHADVVCADTGQAVQWLQDHANGMVLPAVLYHDEAMRPEPMDDAALDERLRGLRAKLRARDRAWWKTHKPANGMVECPQCRSMLNVEYCGVRGGWWNRCPVCHGDVRPEQVARQFDEWKHEYQRLRDLRNRQLQMPAYPVCWLVAVSMQEPATVRITPQ
;
A
#
# COMPACT_ATOMS: atom_id res chain seq x y z
N MET A 1 -12.94 30.47 -11.12
CA MET A 1 -11.55 30.02 -10.93
C MET A 1 -11.19 28.90 -11.90
N GLU A 2 -10.13 29.10 -12.68
CA GLU A 2 -9.51 28.06 -13.52
C GLU A 2 -8.19 27.65 -12.88
N VAL A 3 -7.94 26.34 -12.83
CA VAL A 3 -6.75 25.74 -12.18
C VAL A 3 -6.08 24.73 -13.11
N LEU A 4 -4.79 24.49 -12.90
CA LEU A 4 -3.99 23.45 -13.56
C LEU A 4 -3.39 22.52 -12.52
N THR A 5 -3.36 21.23 -12.83
CA THR A 5 -2.64 20.21 -12.05
C THR A 5 -1.33 19.87 -12.74
N LEU A 6 -0.23 19.84 -11.98
CA LEU A 6 1.09 19.42 -12.46
C LEU A 6 1.71 18.37 -11.54
N GLY A 7 2.60 17.54 -12.08
CA GLY A 7 3.35 16.55 -11.30
C GLY A 7 4.24 17.19 -10.20
N PRO A 8 4.64 16.42 -9.17
CA PRO A 8 5.35 16.93 -8.00
C PRO A 8 6.68 17.62 -8.33
N ASP A 9 7.36 17.12 -9.37
CA ASP A 9 8.69 17.57 -9.76
C ASP A 9 8.67 18.81 -10.67
N ALA A 10 7.49 19.41 -10.89
CA ALA A 10 7.37 20.61 -11.70
C ALA A 10 8.13 21.78 -11.07
N THR A 11 9.05 22.36 -11.84
CA THR A 11 9.83 23.53 -11.42
C THR A 11 9.02 24.82 -11.58
N LEU A 12 9.36 25.86 -10.81
CA LEU A 12 8.73 27.18 -10.94
C LEU A 12 8.76 27.74 -12.37
N ALA A 13 9.86 27.53 -13.10
CA ALA A 13 9.97 27.96 -14.48
C ALA A 13 8.96 27.26 -15.41
N GLN A 14 8.80 25.93 -15.26
CA GLN A 14 7.82 25.15 -16.03
C GLN A 14 6.38 25.56 -15.69
N VAL A 15 6.09 25.70 -14.39
CA VAL A 15 4.76 26.14 -13.93
C VAL A 15 4.44 27.54 -14.48
N GLN A 16 5.38 28.49 -14.36
CA GLN A 16 5.20 29.85 -14.84
C GLN A 16 4.94 29.89 -16.35
N GLN A 17 5.70 29.11 -17.14
CA GLN A 17 5.53 29.03 -18.58
C GLN A 17 4.11 28.55 -18.93
N LEU A 18 3.68 27.43 -18.36
CA LEU A 18 2.37 26.83 -18.64
C LEU A 18 1.21 27.74 -18.23
N VAL A 19 1.29 28.37 -17.06
CA VAL A 19 0.27 29.33 -16.61
C VAL A 19 0.23 30.55 -17.53
N THR A 20 1.38 31.03 -18.00
CA THR A 20 1.46 32.18 -18.90
C THR A 20 0.83 31.85 -20.26
N GLU A 21 1.15 30.68 -20.82
CA GLU A 21 0.55 30.18 -22.07
C GLU A 21 -0.98 30.04 -21.94
N GLN A 22 -1.46 29.44 -20.84
CA GLN A 22 -2.88 29.27 -20.60
C GLN A 22 -3.60 30.62 -20.44
N ARG A 23 -3.02 31.57 -19.68
CA ARG A 23 -3.60 32.91 -19.51
C ARG A 23 -3.66 33.69 -20.82
N HIS A 24 -2.61 33.61 -21.64
CA HIS A 24 -2.65 34.20 -22.97
C HIS A 24 -3.74 33.59 -23.85
N ALA A 25 -3.94 32.27 -23.79
CA ALA A 25 -5.04 31.62 -24.51
C ALA A 25 -6.43 32.09 -24.05
N MET A 26 -6.54 32.54 -22.79
CA MET A 26 -7.76 33.14 -22.22
C MET A 26 -7.89 34.66 -22.47
N GLY A 27 -6.90 35.29 -23.13
CA GLY A 27 -6.86 36.75 -23.32
C GLY A 27 -6.55 37.53 -22.04
N LEU A 28 -5.89 36.90 -21.06
CA LEU A 28 -5.48 37.50 -19.80
C LEU A 28 -4.00 37.87 -19.81
N ASP A 29 -3.64 38.94 -19.09
CA ASP A 29 -2.24 39.34 -18.92
C ASP A 29 -1.43 38.30 -18.14
N ALA A 30 -0.14 38.19 -18.43
CA ALA A 30 0.76 37.33 -17.66
C ALA A 30 0.82 37.78 -16.19
N MET A 31 0.84 36.81 -15.27
CA MET A 31 0.92 37.06 -13.83
C MET A 31 1.94 36.09 -13.21
N PRO A 32 2.78 36.56 -12.28
CA PRO A 32 3.74 35.69 -11.59
C PRO A 32 3.03 34.63 -10.75
N VAL A 33 3.59 33.42 -10.73
CA VAL A 33 3.14 32.30 -9.89
C VAL A 33 3.96 32.25 -8.60
N ALA A 34 3.30 32.05 -7.47
CA ALA A 34 3.92 31.82 -6.16
C ALA A 34 3.70 30.36 -5.74
N MET A 35 4.77 29.59 -5.60
CA MET A 35 4.71 28.17 -5.18
C MET A 35 4.91 28.01 -3.69
N HIS A 36 3.91 27.41 -3.03
CA HIS A 36 3.89 27.14 -1.60
C HIS A 36 4.10 25.65 -1.33
N ALA A 37 5.37 25.27 -1.15
CA ALA A 37 5.79 23.88 -0.91
C ALA A 37 5.73 23.47 0.57
N ASP A 38 5.53 24.42 1.47
CA ASP A 38 5.47 24.24 2.93
C ASP A 38 4.12 23.68 3.40
N VAL A 39 3.11 23.69 2.54
CA VAL A 39 1.76 23.19 2.81
C VAL A 39 1.41 22.10 1.80
N VAL A 40 0.87 20.98 2.29
CA VAL A 40 0.29 19.91 1.47
C VAL A 40 -1.18 19.73 1.87
N CYS A 41 -2.10 20.05 0.97
CA CYS A 41 -3.53 19.87 1.17
C CYS A 41 -3.92 18.38 1.08
N ALA A 42 -4.87 17.95 1.90
CA ALA A 42 -5.25 16.55 2.00
C ALA A 42 -6.03 16.02 0.77
N ASP A 43 -6.70 16.93 0.06
CA ASP A 43 -7.59 16.64 -1.05
C ASP A 43 -7.73 17.85 -2.00
N THR A 44 -8.42 17.66 -3.13
CA THR A 44 -8.60 18.69 -4.17
C THR A 44 -9.44 19.87 -3.67
N GLY A 45 -10.44 19.61 -2.82
CA GLY A 45 -11.35 20.63 -2.29
C GLY A 45 -10.63 21.60 -1.36
N GLN A 46 -9.80 21.07 -0.46
CA GLN A 46 -8.94 21.87 0.42
C GLN A 46 -7.93 22.69 -0.36
N ALA A 47 -7.33 22.13 -1.42
CA ALA A 47 -6.40 22.85 -2.27
C ALA A 47 -7.08 24.03 -2.99
N VAL A 48 -8.27 23.81 -3.56
CA VAL A 48 -9.09 24.87 -4.17
C VAL A 48 -9.43 25.98 -3.18
N GLN A 49 -9.87 25.62 -1.97
CA GLN A 49 -10.17 26.60 -0.93
C GLN A 49 -8.91 27.39 -0.53
N TRP A 50 -7.79 26.69 -0.36
CA TRP A 50 -6.51 27.32 -0.03
C TRP A 50 -6.08 28.35 -1.09
N LEU A 51 -6.21 28.01 -2.37
CA LEU A 51 -5.91 28.94 -3.48
C LEU A 51 -6.80 30.19 -3.44
N GLN A 52 -8.07 30.04 -3.08
CA GLN A 52 -8.99 31.17 -2.93
C GLN A 52 -8.60 32.08 -1.76
N ASP A 53 -8.26 31.49 -0.61
CA ASP A 53 -7.88 32.22 0.59
C ASP A 53 -6.54 32.98 0.40
N HIS A 54 -5.66 32.49 -0.48
CA HIS A 54 -4.34 33.07 -0.76
C HIS A 54 -4.29 33.93 -2.04
N ALA A 55 -5.44 34.14 -2.68
CA ALA A 55 -5.52 35.03 -3.83
C ALA A 55 -5.42 36.49 -3.39
N ASN A 56 -4.37 37.19 -3.83
CA ASN A 56 -4.11 38.59 -3.47
C ASN A 56 -4.13 39.56 -4.66
N GLY A 57 -4.41 39.06 -5.87
CA GLY A 57 -4.46 39.87 -7.10
C GLY A 57 -3.11 40.28 -7.70
N MET A 58 -2.00 39.99 -7.01
CA MET A 58 -0.64 40.33 -7.44
C MET A 58 0.12 39.12 -7.99
N VAL A 59 -0.17 37.93 -7.43
CA VAL A 59 0.43 36.65 -7.82
C VAL A 59 -0.66 35.58 -7.91
N LEU A 60 -0.40 34.55 -8.69
CA LEU A 60 -1.22 33.34 -8.74
C LEU A 60 -0.66 32.30 -7.77
N PRO A 61 -1.43 31.87 -6.76
CA PRO A 61 -0.96 30.86 -5.83
C PRO A 61 -0.88 29.48 -6.48
N ALA A 62 0.08 28.68 -6.01
CA ALA A 62 0.24 27.27 -6.30
C ALA A 62 0.51 26.52 -4.99
N VAL A 63 -0.19 25.41 -4.76
CA VAL A 63 -0.07 24.61 -3.53
C VAL A 63 0.07 23.14 -3.85
N LEU A 64 0.77 22.40 -3.00
CA LEU A 64 0.80 20.95 -3.08
C LEU A 64 -0.50 20.36 -2.56
N TYR A 65 -1.01 19.32 -3.20
CA TYR A 65 -2.15 18.56 -2.73
C TYR A 65 -2.04 17.11 -3.11
N HIS A 66 -2.75 16.25 -2.40
CA HIS A 66 -2.88 14.87 -2.80
C HIS A 66 -4.02 14.73 -3.84
N ASP A 67 -3.69 14.27 -5.06
CA ASP A 67 -4.66 14.08 -6.15
C ASP A 67 -5.51 12.81 -5.98
N GLU A 68 -6.78 13.00 -5.62
CA GLU A 68 -7.75 11.92 -5.41
C GLU A 68 -8.09 11.16 -6.71
N ALA A 69 -7.92 11.77 -7.89
CA ALA A 69 -8.13 11.08 -9.17
C ALA A 69 -7.08 10.01 -9.43
N MET A 70 -5.90 10.12 -8.80
CA MET A 70 -4.83 9.13 -8.84
C MET A 70 -4.89 8.15 -7.67
N ARG A 71 -5.97 8.18 -6.88
CA ARG A 71 -6.20 7.19 -5.83
C ARG A 71 -6.27 5.80 -6.48
N PRO A 72 -5.41 4.85 -6.04
CA PRO A 72 -5.57 3.47 -6.46
C PRO A 72 -6.98 3.01 -6.12
N GLU A 73 -7.66 2.28 -7.03
CA GLU A 73 -8.96 1.71 -6.69
C GLU A 73 -8.85 0.97 -5.36
N PRO A 74 -9.77 1.22 -4.42
CA PRO A 74 -9.77 0.49 -3.17
C PRO A 74 -9.90 -0.99 -3.50
N MET A 75 -8.85 -1.76 -3.24
CA MET A 75 -9.01 -3.21 -3.12
C MET A 75 -10.07 -3.45 -2.05
N ASP A 76 -10.82 -4.54 -2.17
CA ASP A 76 -11.73 -4.97 -1.12
C ASP A 76 -10.92 -5.34 0.14
N ASP A 77 -10.67 -4.34 0.98
CA ASP A 77 -9.93 -4.46 2.24
C ASP A 77 -10.58 -5.51 3.15
N ALA A 78 -11.91 -5.65 3.09
CA ALA A 78 -12.62 -6.67 3.86
C ALA A 78 -12.28 -8.08 3.36
N ALA A 79 -12.21 -8.28 2.04
CA ALA A 79 -11.79 -9.55 1.46
C ALA A 79 -10.30 -9.86 1.73
N LEU A 80 -9.41 -8.86 1.65
CA LEU A 80 -7.99 -9.01 1.98
C LEU A 80 -7.81 -9.37 3.47
N ASP A 81 -8.53 -8.70 4.35
CA ASP A 81 -8.50 -8.92 5.79
C ASP A 81 -9.02 -10.30 6.14
N GLU A 82 -10.13 -10.72 5.53
CA GLU A 82 -10.66 -12.06 5.69
C GLU A 82 -9.67 -13.12 5.21
N ARG A 83 -9.02 -12.91 4.07
CA ARG A 83 -8.00 -13.82 3.55
C ARG A 83 -6.80 -13.92 4.51
N LEU A 84 -6.31 -12.79 5.01
CA LEU A 84 -5.21 -12.74 6.00
C LEU A 84 -5.60 -13.42 7.31
N ARG A 85 -6.84 -13.23 7.80
CA ARG A 85 -7.36 -13.92 8.99
C ARG A 85 -7.40 -15.44 8.77
N GLY A 86 -7.93 -15.89 7.63
CA GLY A 86 -7.98 -17.29 7.26
C GLY A 86 -6.59 -17.94 7.18
N LEU A 87 -5.62 -17.27 6.54
CA LEU A 87 -4.24 -17.74 6.47
C LEU A 87 -3.58 -17.78 7.85
N ARG A 88 -3.80 -16.77 8.69
CA ARG A 88 -3.28 -16.76 10.07
C ARG A 88 -3.85 -17.92 10.89
N ALA A 89 -5.14 -18.23 10.75
CA ALA A 89 -5.77 -19.36 11.41
C ALA A 89 -5.17 -20.70 10.95
N LYS A 90 -4.98 -20.87 9.63
CA LYS A 90 -4.30 -22.05 9.05
C LYS A 90 -2.88 -22.18 9.58
N LEU A 91 -2.09 -21.11 9.59
CA LEU A 91 -0.71 -21.12 10.09
C LEU A 91 -0.62 -21.41 11.59
N ARG A 92 -1.57 -20.95 12.41
CA ARG A 92 -1.65 -21.35 13.84
C ARG A 92 -1.90 -22.84 14.02
N ALA A 93 -2.51 -23.50 13.05
CA ALA A 93 -2.68 -24.95 13.09
C ALA A 93 -1.35 -25.71 12.87
N ARG A 94 -0.27 -25.05 12.42
CA ARG A 94 1.05 -25.64 12.24
C ARG A 94 1.61 -26.26 13.51
N ASP A 95 1.29 -25.63 14.64
CA ASP A 95 1.75 -26.01 15.98
C ASP A 95 0.87 -27.09 16.63
N ARG A 96 -0.23 -27.49 15.99
CA ARG A 96 -1.08 -28.58 16.49
C ARG A 96 -0.38 -29.92 16.30
N ALA A 97 -0.65 -30.86 17.20
CA ALA A 97 -0.11 -32.21 17.15
C ALA A 97 -0.65 -33.02 15.96
N TRP A 98 -0.06 -32.86 14.78
CA TRP A 98 -0.54 -33.50 13.55
C TRP A 98 -0.50 -35.03 13.67
N TRP A 99 0.55 -35.55 14.30
CA TRP A 99 0.73 -36.99 14.51
C TRP A 99 -0.23 -37.62 15.52
N LYS A 100 -0.94 -36.84 16.37
CA LYS A 100 -1.98 -37.41 17.24
C LYS A 100 -3.16 -37.98 16.45
N THR A 101 -3.49 -37.36 15.33
CA THR A 101 -4.62 -37.77 14.47
C THR A 101 -4.17 -38.61 13.28
N HIS A 102 -2.87 -38.72 13.03
CA HIS A 102 -2.27 -39.43 11.88
C HIS A 102 -1.20 -40.44 12.33
N LYS A 103 -1.39 -41.06 13.51
CA LYS A 103 -0.41 -41.96 14.12
C LYS A 103 -0.19 -43.19 13.22
N PRO A 104 1.06 -43.50 12.82
CA PRO A 104 1.37 -44.74 12.11
C PRO A 104 1.22 -45.93 13.06
N ALA A 105 0.92 -47.12 12.50
CA ALA A 105 0.60 -48.31 13.29
C ALA A 105 1.71 -48.73 14.27
N ASN A 106 2.98 -48.52 13.90
CA ASN A 106 4.14 -48.82 14.73
C ASN A 106 4.53 -47.70 15.70
N GLY A 107 3.82 -46.56 15.69
CA GLY A 107 4.12 -45.41 16.55
C GLY A 107 5.42 -44.67 16.23
N MET A 108 6.08 -44.96 15.11
CA MET A 108 7.37 -44.40 14.74
C MET A 108 7.30 -43.67 13.40
N VAL A 109 8.01 -42.56 13.28
CA VAL A 109 8.17 -41.80 12.04
C VAL A 109 9.65 -41.52 11.78
N GLU A 110 10.07 -41.61 10.53
CA GLU A 110 11.40 -41.19 10.11
C GLU A 110 11.42 -39.68 9.80
N CYS A 111 12.42 -38.96 10.31
CA CYS A 111 12.62 -37.57 9.93
C CYS A 111 13.09 -37.49 8.47
N PRO A 112 12.41 -36.73 7.59
CA PRO A 112 12.77 -36.66 6.17
C PRO A 112 14.12 -35.99 5.90
N GLN A 113 14.65 -35.21 6.85
CA GLN A 113 15.91 -34.48 6.69
C GLN A 113 17.13 -35.26 7.18
N CYS A 114 17.08 -35.80 8.40
CA CYS A 114 18.23 -36.47 9.04
C CYS A 114 18.07 -37.98 9.20
N ARG A 115 16.93 -38.55 8.73
CA ARG A 115 16.62 -39.99 8.78
C ARG A 115 16.58 -40.60 10.19
N SER A 116 16.53 -39.75 11.22
CA SER A 116 16.36 -40.22 12.60
C SER A 116 14.95 -40.79 12.79
N MET A 117 14.86 -41.93 13.46
CA MET A 117 13.59 -42.56 13.84
C MET A 117 13.05 -41.93 15.13
N LEU A 118 11.82 -41.42 15.08
CA LEU A 118 11.21 -40.65 16.16
C LEU A 118 9.90 -41.31 16.60
N ASN A 119 9.69 -41.39 17.91
CA ASN A 119 8.40 -41.80 18.45
C ASN A 119 7.39 -40.65 18.34
N VAL A 120 6.29 -40.92 17.65
CA VAL A 120 5.23 -39.94 17.34
C VAL A 120 4.48 -39.43 18.57
N GLU A 121 4.57 -40.12 19.71
CA GLU A 121 3.97 -39.69 20.99
C GLU A 121 4.56 -38.37 21.50
N TYR A 122 5.80 -38.08 21.14
CA TYR A 122 6.50 -36.83 21.48
C TYR A 122 6.39 -35.77 20.38
N CYS A 123 5.81 -36.11 19.23
CA CYS A 123 5.64 -35.20 18.10
C CYS A 123 4.38 -34.34 18.28
N GLY A 124 4.56 -33.05 18.54
CA GLY A 124 3.46 -32.07 18.53
C GLY A 124 2.72 -31.89 19.86
N VAL A 125 3.22 -32.47 20.96
CA VAL A 125 2.65 -32.28 22.32
C VAL A 125 3.24 -31.05 23.02
N ARG A 126 2.50 -30.49 23.98
CA ARG A 126 2.98 -29.39 24.86
C ARG A 126 4.15 -29.92 25.71
N GLY A 127 5.33 -29.32 25.56
CA GLY A 127 6.58 -29.83 26.15
C GLY A 127 7.30 -30.90 25.30
N GLY A 128 6.77 -31.25 24.13
CA GLY A 128 7.42 -32.09 23.12
C GLY A 128 8.01 -31.28 21.98
N TRP A 129 8.17 -31.90 20.81
CA TRP A 129 8.96 -31.31 19.72
C TRP A 129 8.16 -30.55 18.65
N TRP A 130 6.86 -30.25 18.85
CA TRP A 130 6.07 -29.38 17.95
C TRP A 130 6.11 -29.77 16.45
N ASN A 131 6.04 -31.07 16.15
CA ASN A 131 6.26 -31.65 14.80
C ASN A 131 7.62 -31.32 14.18
N ARG A 132 8.63 -30.99 15.00
CA ARG A 132 10.01 -30.83 14.60
C ARG A 132 10.85 -31.99 15.10
N CYS A 133 11.91 -32.29 14.37
CA CYS A 133 12.90 -33.26 14.78
C CYS A 133 13.74 -32.69 15.94
N PRO A 134 13.96 -33.41 17.04
CA PRO A 134 14.85 -32.95 18.12
C PRO A 134 16.32 -32.91 17.71
N VAL A 135 16.70 -33.63 16.64
CA VAL A 135 18.09 -33.71 16.15
C VAL A 135 18.41 -32.58 15.19
N CYS A 136 17.62 -32.41 14.12
CA CYS A 136 17.90 -31.43 13.07
C CYS A 136 16.93 -30.23 13.06
N HIS A 137 15.94 -30.21 13.94
CA HIS A 137 14.88 -29.17 14.01
C HIS A 137 14.01 -29.01 12.75
N GLY A 138 14.16 -29.93 11.78
CA GLY A 138 13.36 -30.06 10.58
C GLY A 138 11.93 -30.48 10.84
N ASP A 139 11.03 -30.15 9.92
CA ASP A 139 9.65 -30.64 9.96
C ASP A 139 9.61 -32.16 9.78
N VAL A 140 8.94 -32.87 10.69
CA VAL A 140 8.84 -34.34 10.64
C VAL A 140 7.56 -34.82 9.96
N ARG A 141 6.70 -33.91 9.49
CA ARG A 141 5.49 -34.26 8.75
C ARG A 141 5.82 -34.72 7.32
N PRO A 142 4.88 -35.39 6.64
CA PRO A 142 5.02 -35.68 5.22
C PRO A 142 5.32 -34.40 4.42
N GLU A 143 6.15 -34.53 3.40
CA GLU A 143 6.64 -33.41 2.60
C GLU A 143 5.51 -32.55 2.04
N GLN A 144 4.43 -33.17 1.57
CA GLN A 144 3.26 -32.47 1.04
C GLN A 144 2.60 -31.56 2.08
N VAL A 145 2.51 -32.03 3.33
CA VAL A 145 1.93 -31.24 4.44
C VAL A 145 2.86 -30.08 4.80
N ALA A 146 4.16 -30.34 4.91
CA ALA A 146 5.15 -29.29 5.18
C ALA A 146 5.12 -28.20 4.09
N ARG A 147 5.12 -28.62 2.81
CA ARG A 147 5.05 -27.73 1.65
C ARG A 147 3.80 -26.86 1.66
N GLN A 148 2.64 -27.42 1.99
CA GLN A 148 1.39 -26.66 2.10
C GLN A 148 1.47 -25.55 3.15
N PHE A 149 2.08 -25.80 4.31
CA PHE A 149 2.29 -24.76 5.32
C PHE A 149 3.24 -23.66 4.85
N ASP A 150 4.26 -24.03 4.07
CA ASP A 150 5.19 -23.05 3.50
C ASP A 150 4.49 -22.23 2.41
N GLU A 151 3.65 -22.82 1.55
CA GLU A 151 2.82 -22.09 0.59
C GLU A 151 1.91 -21.07 1.28
N TRP A 152 1.19 -21.47 2.33
CA TRP A 152 0.36 -20.55 3.13
C TRP A 152 1.19 -19.45 3.78
N LYS A 153 2.42 -19.74 4.21
CA LYS A 153 3.31 -18.74 4.80
C LYS A 153 3.75 -17.72 3.76
N HIS A 154 4.15 -18.15 2.56
CA HIS A 154 4.53 -17.26 1.47
C HIS A 154 3.36 -16.40 1.01
N GLU A 155 2.16 -17.00 0.89
CA GLU A 155 0.94 -16.25 0.57
C GLU A 155 0.64 -15.20 1.64
N TYR A 156 0.68 -15.58 2.92
CA TYR A 156 0.45 -14.65 4.03
C TYR A 156 1.44 -13.48 4.03
N GLN A 157 2.73 -13.76 3.82
CA GLN A 157 3.77 -12.72 3.75
C GLN A 157 3.51 -11.77 2.59
N ARG A 158 3.22 -12.31 1.40
CA ARG A 158 2.91 -11.51 0.21
C ARG A 158 1.72 -10.57 0.45
N LEU A 159 0.62 -11.10 1.00
CA LEU A 159 -0.59 -10.30 1.26
C LEU A 159 -0.39 -9.29 2.40
N ARG A 160 0.38 -9.64 3.43
CA ARG A 160 0.72 -8.72 4.51
C ARG A 160 1.60 -7.57 4.00
N ASP A 161 2.59 -7.88 3.17
CA ASP A 161 3.49 -6.87 2.63
C ASP A 161 2.75 -5.98 1.61
N LEU A 162 1.79 -6.53 0.85
CA LEU A 162 0.86 -5.75 0.02
C LEU A 162 0.04 -4.77 0.88
N ARG A 163 -0.57 -5.26 1.96
CA ARG A 163 -1.32 -4.41 2.91
C ARG A 163 -0.44 -3.33 3.53
N ASN A 164 0.78 -3.68 3.94
CA ASN A 164 1.71 -2.72 4.53
C ASN A 164 2.13 -1.66 3.50
N ARG A 165 2.36 -2.04 2.24
CA ARG A 165 2.62 -1.07 1.17
C ARG A 165 1.43 -0.15 0.95
N GLN A 166 0.20 -0.66 0.98
CA GLN A 166 -1.00 0.19 0.89
C GLN A 166 -1.11 1.16 2.06
N LEU A 167 -0.85 0.71 3.29
CA LEU A 167 -0.84 1.58 4.48
C LEU A 167 0.32 2.60 4.48
N GLN A 168 1.42 2.30 3.80
CA GLN A 168 2.62 3.14 3.72
C GLN A 168 2.67 4.01 2.46
N MET A 169 1.79 3.79 1.47
CA MET A 169 1.63 4.74 0.38
C MET A 169 1.13 6.05 0.99
N PRO A 170 1.83 7.19 0.83
CA PRO A 170 1.18 8.48 1.02
C PRO A 170 -0.08 8.44 0.17
N ALA A 171 -1.20 8.84 0.75
CA ALA A 171 -2.53 8.40 0.37
C ALA A 171 -2.72 8.37 -1.16
N TYR A 172 -2.18 9.34 -1.89
CA TYR A 172 -2.05 9.38 -3.35
C TYR A 172 -0.89 10.34 -3.71
N PRO A 173 -0.36 10.35 -4.97
CA PRO A 173 0.77 11.21 -5.34
C PRO A 173 0.48 12.69 -5.05
N VAL A 174 1.52 13.40 -4.59
CA VAL A 174 1.43 14.85 -4.37
C VAL A 174 1.58 15.54 -5.71
N CYS A 175 0.67 16.45 -6.03
CA CYS A 175 0.67 17.25 -7.24
C CYS A 175 0.62 18.73 -6.89
N TRP A 176 1.04 19.58 -7.81
CA TRP A 176 0.81 21.02 -7.73
C TRP A 176 -0.57 21.34 -8.27
N LEU A 177 -1.38 22.07 -7.49
CA LEU A 177 -2.57 22.76 -7.98
C LEU A 177 -2.26 24.24 -8.12
N VAL A 178 -2.42 24.79 -9.32
CA VAL A 178 -2.00 26.15 -9.66
C VAL A 178 -3.19 26.94 -10.17
N ALA A 179 -3.41 28.13 -9.60
CA ALA A 179 -4.43 29.04 -10.12
C ALA A 179 -3.99 29.65 -11.46
N VAL A 180 -4.89 29.64 -12.45
CA VAL A 180 -4.71 30.29 -13.75
C VAL A 180 -5.55 31.56 -13.83
N SER A 181 -6.78 31.53 -13.31
CA SER A 181 -7.67 32.69 -13.26
C SER A 181 -8.56 32.61 -12.03
N MET A 182 -8.84 33.74 -11.40
CA MET A 182 -9.73 33.83 -10.23
C MET A 182 -11.15 34.32 -10.58
N GLN A 183 -11.47 34.56 -11.86
CA GLN A 183 -12.79 35.05 -12.30
C GLN A 183 -13.85 33.90 -12.29
N GLU A 184 -15.09 34.20 -11.88
CA GLU A 184 -16.18 33.22 -11.69
C GLU A 184 -16.99 32.88 -12.95
N PRO A 185 -17.65 31.70 -12.98
CA PRO A 185 -17.58 30.60 -12.01
C PRO A 185 -16.47 29.60 -12.35
N ALA A 186 -16.07 28.81 -11.35
CA ALA A 186 -14.95 27.89 -11.44
C ALA A 186 -15.17 26.77 -12.47
N THR A 187 -14.25 26.69 -13.43
CA THR A 187 -14.18 25.58 -14.37
C THR A 187 -12.82 24.93 -14.15
N VAL A 188 -12.82 23.73 -13.56
CA VAL A 188 -11.59 22.95 -13.36
C VAL A 188 -11.27 22.27 -14.69
N ARG A 189 -10.17 22.66 -15.33
CA ARG A 189 -9.65 21.99 -16.53
C ARG A 189 -8.44 21.16 -16.11
N ILE A 190 -8.64 19.85 -16.07
CA ILE A 190 -7.54 18.90 -15.88
C ILE A 190 -6.86 18.74 -17.24
N THR A 191 -5.60 19.17 -17.34
CA THR A 191 -4.78 18.89 -18.52
C THR A 191 -3.99 17.61 -18.23
N PRO A 192 -4.35 16.45 -18.79
CA PRO A 192 -3.53 15.25 -18.66
C PRO A 192 -2.20 15.44 -19.39
N GLN A 193 -1.10 15.00 -18.77
CA GLN A 193 0.18 14.75 -19.46
C GLN A 193 0.16 13.34 -20.05
#